data_AF-A0A534MBA2-F1
#
_entry.id   AF-A0A534MBA2-F1
#
_cell.length_a   1.000
_cell.length_b   1.000
_cell.length_c   1.000
_cell.angle_alpha   90.00
_cell.angle_beta   90.00
_cell.angle_gamma   90.00
#
_symmetry.space_group_name_H-M   'P 1'
#
loop_
_entity.id
_entity.type
_entity.pdbx_description
1 polymer ?
#
loop_
_entity_poly.entity_id
_entity_poly.type
_entity_poly.pdbx_seq_one_letter_code
_entity_poly.pdbx_strand_id
1 'polypeptide(L)'
;MTIVFFIIGLSVILSYNWGSPTPEFRTDAPNIILFGIVVAAIIYIAARYSGQGRFRSRHCTACGRGIPFDALLCPYCGFRFPLP
;
A
#
# COMPACT_ATOMS: atom_id res chain seq x y z
N MET A 1 -5.20 2.22 -2.07
CA MET A 1 -5.85 3.55 -2.10
C MET A 1 -7.29 3.47 -1.62
N THR A 2 -8.13 2.58 -2.16
CA THR A 2 -9.51 2.36 -1.69
C THR A 2 -9.64 2.05 -0.19
N ILE A 3 -8.77 1.18 0.34
CA ILE A 3 -8.76 0.77 1.77
C ILE A 3 -8.60 1.97 2.73
N VAL A 4 -7.81 2.98 2.35
CA VAL A 4 -7.54 4.16 3.19
C VAL A 4 -8.80 5.02 3.35
N PHE A 5 -9.56 5.21 2.27
CA PHE A 5 -10.82 5.96 2.31
C PHE A 5 -11.87 5.28 3.20
N PHE A 6 -11.94 3.95 3.19
CA PHE A 6 -12.84 3.20 4.06
C PHE A 6 -12.50 3.38 5.54
N ILE A 7 -11.22 3.38 5.91
CA ILE A 7 -10.78 3.55 7.31
C ILE A 7 -11.16 4.94 7.83
N ILE A 8 -10.93 5.99 7.02
CA ILE A 8 -11.28 7.36 7.40
C ILE A 8 -12.81 7.50 7.53
N GLY A 9 -13.58 7.04 6.54
CA GLY A 9 -15.03 7.14 6.55
C GLY A 9 -15.69 6.37 7.71
N LEU A 10 -15.23 5.15 7.97
CA LEU A 10 -15.76 4.31 9.05
C LEU A 10 -15.42 4.88 10.43
N SER A 11 -14.27 5.53 10.57
CA SER A 11 -13.90 6.26 11.81
C SER A 11 -14.84 7.43 12.08
N VAL A 12 -15.22 8.20 11.06
CA VAL A 12 -16.18 9.30 11.20
C VAL A 12 -17.58 8.76 11.55
N ILE A 13 -18.03 7.69 10.90
CA ILE A 13 -19.33 7.06 11.17
C ILE A 13 -19.41 6.54 12.61
N LEU A 14 -18.35 5.89 13.10
CA LEU A 14 -18.29 5.39 14.48
C LEU A 14 -18.18 6.50 15.53
N SER A 15 -17.67 7.69 15.16
CA SER A 15 -17.58 8.85 16.07
C SER A 15 -18.94 9.50 16.36
N TYR A 16 -19.98 9.08 15.65
CA TYR A 16 -21.33 9.65 15.74
C TYR A 16 -22.20 8.92 16.75
N ASN A 17 -22.94 9.66 17.58
CA ASN A 17 -23.79 9.08 18.61
C ASN A 17 -25.18 8.72 18.08
N TRP A 18 -25.29 7.57 17.43
CA TRP A 18 -26.52 7.07 16.79
C TRP A 18 -27.71 6.81 17.74
N GLY A 19 -27.47 6.77 19.05
CA GLY A 19 -28.51 6.54 20.07
C GLY A 19 -29.17 7.82 20.61
N SER A 20 -28.74 8.99 20.17
CA SER A 20 -29.25 10.29 20.66
C SER A 20 -30.44 10.80 19.81
N PRO A 21 -31.40 11.53 20.40
CA PRO A 21 -32.55 12.09 19.67
C PRO A 21 -32.15 13.14 18.62
N THR A 22 -31.05 13.85 18.88
CA THR A 22 -30.44 14.80 17.96
C THR A 22 -29.01 14.37 17.75
N PRO A 23 -28.65 13.99 16.52
CA PRO A 23 -27.46 13.20 16.34
C PRO A 23 -26.20 14.09 16.42
N GLU A 24 -25.37 13.82 17.43
CA GLU A 24 -24.21 14.62 17.84
C GLU A 24 -22.90 13.83 17.78
N PHE A 25 -21.78 14.53 17.63
CA PHE A 25 -20.46 13.93 17.79
C PHE A 25 -20.20 13.61 19.26
N ARG A 26 -19.70 12.41 19.52
CA ARG A 26 -19.39 12.01 20.89
C ARG A 26 -18.22 12.83 21.44
N THR A 27 -18.12 13.00 22.75
CA THR A 27 -17.05 13.80 23.38
C THR A 27 -15.65 13.23 23.15
N ASP A 28 -15.54 11.94 22.87
CA ASP A 28 -14.34 11.20 22.46
C ASP A 28 -14.15 11.12 20.93
N ALA A 29 -15.04 11.71 20.13
CA ALA A 29 -14.92 11.77 18.67
C ALA A 29 -13.56 12.29 18.17
N PRO A 30 -12.91 13.30 18.78
CA PRO A 30 -11.59 13.76 18.36
C PRO A 30 -10.55 12.63 18.42
N ASN A 31 -10.58 11.80 19.46
CA ASN A 31 -9.64 10.70 19.63
C ASN A 31 -9.86 9.59 18.59
N ILE A 32 -11.14 9.28 18.30
CA ILE A 32 -11.52 8.28 17.29
C ILE A 32 -11.07 8.72 15.89
N ILE A 33 -11.31 9.98 15.55
CA ILE A 33 -10.91 10.57 14.26
C ILE A 33 -9.38 10.59 14.14
N LEU A 34 -8.66 11.00 15.20
CA LEU A 34 -7.21 11.02 15.21
C LEU A 34 -6.62 9.61 15.02
N PHE A 35 -7.17 8.61 15.71
CA PHE A 35 -6.76 7.21 15.55
C PHE A 35 -6.99 6.72 14.12
N GLY A 36 -8.15 7.02 13.53
CA GLY A 36 -8.47 6.71 12.14
C GLY A 36 -7.47 7.32 11.16
N ILE A 37 -7.10 8.59 11.34
CA ILE A 37 -6.11 9.29 10.51
C ILE A 37 -4.73 8.65 10.66
N VAL A 38 -4.30 8.35 11.88
CA VAL A 38 -2.97 7.75 12.15
C VAL A 38 -2.87 6.36 11.50
N VAL A 39 -3.88 5.50 11.70
CA VAL A 39 -3.91 4.16 11.08
C VAL A 39 -3.93 4.26 9.55
N ALA A 40 -4.74 5.16 9.00
CA ALA A 40 -4.79 5.43 7.56
C ALA A 40 -3.43 5.88 7.00
N ALA A 41 -2.72 6.77 7.70
CA ALA A 41 -1.40 7.25 7.32
C ALA A 41 -0.35 6.12 7.34
N ILE A 42 -0.33 5.30 8.39
CA ILE A 42 0.59 4.15 8.50
C ILE A 42 0.37 3.19 7.34
N ILE A 43 -0.88 2.82 7.06
CA ILE A 43 -1.22 1.90 5.96
C ILE A 43 -0.86 2.51 4.60
N TYR A 44 -1.14 3.80 4.38
CA TYR A 44 -0.78 4.49 3.14
C TYR A 44 0.73 4.44 2.91
N ILE A 45 1.51 4.77 3.93
CA ILE A 45 2.97 4.80 3.89
C ILE A 45 3.53 3.39 3.66
N ALA A 46 3.07 2.39 4.43
CA ALA A 46 3.51 1.00 4.30
C ALA A 46 3.16 0.41 2.91
N ALA A 47 1.96 0.67 2.39
CA ALA A 47 1.57 0.26 1.05
C ALA A 47 2.43 0.92 -0.04
N ARG A 48 2.79 2.19 0.14
CA ARG A 48 3.65 2.91 -0.80
C ARG A 48 5.10 2.41 -0.78
N TYR A 49 5.63 2.10 0.40
CA TYR A 49 6.97 1.52 0.53
C TYR A 49 7.05 0.09 -0.01
N SER A 50 6.04 -0.75 0.24
CA SER A 50 6.00 -2.12 -0.28
C SER A 50 5.87 -2.20 -1.81
N GLY A 51 5.33 -1.17 -2.47
CA GLY A 51 5.33 -1.05 -3.92
C GLY A 51 6.69 -0.72 -4.55
N GLN A 52 7.65 -0.20 -3.79
CA GLN A 52 8.98 0.16 -4.32
C GLN A 52 9.99 -1.01 -4.31
N GLY A 53 9.71 -2.09 -3.60
CA GLY A 53 10.68 -3.17 -3.36
C GLY A 53 10.56 -4.39 -4.28
N ARG A 54 9.66 -4.42 -5.26
CA ARG A 54 9.38 -5.66 -6.02
C ARG A 54 9.61 -5.47 -7.50
N PHE A 55 10.78 -5.95 -7.92
CA PHE A 55 11.20 -6.22 -9.30
C PHE A 55 11.53 -5.01 -10.15
N ARG A 56 12.77 -4.51 -10.01
CA ARG A 56 13.44 -3.88 -11.13
C ARG A 56 13.53 -4.95 -12.22
N SER A 57 12.80 -4.79 -13.32
CA SER A 57 12.92 -5.66 -14.49
C SER A 57 13.97 -5.07 -15.43
N ARG A 58 14.77 -5.93 -16.04
CA ARG A 58 15.70 -5.57 -17.11
C ARG A 58 15.39 -6.41 -18.34
N HIS A 59 15.75 -5.92 -19.51
CA HIS A 59 15.64 -6.71 -20.72
C HIS A 59 16.91 -7.54 -20.92
N CYS A 60 16.77 -8.78 -21.37
CA CYS A 60 17.90 -9.62 -21.76
C CYS A 60 18.59 -9.02 -22.97
N THR A 61 19.92 -8.83 -22.92
CA THR A 61 20.71 -8.28 -24.04
C THR A 61 20.81 -9.22 -25.23
N ALA A 62 20.51 -10.51 -25.07
CA ALA A 62 20.57 -11.50 -26.15
C ALA A 62 19.24 -11.66 -26.89
N CYS A 63 18.11 -11.75 -26.16
CA CYS A 63 16.79 -12.04 -26.76
C CYS A 63 15.75 -10.93 -26.59
N GLY A 64 16.04 -9.87 -25.83
CA GLY A 64 15.15 -8.73 -25.63
C GLY A 64 13.95 -8.95 -24.71
N ARG A 65 13.78 -10.14 -24.10
CA ARG A 65 12.66 -10.40 -23.18
C ARG A 65 12.88 -9.79 -21.79
N GLY A 66 11.81 -9.39 -21.13
CA GLY A 66 11.82 -8.89 -19.75
C GLY A 66 12.16 -10.00 -18.75
N ILE A 67 13.17 -9.77 -17.93
CA ILE A 67 13.65 -10.69 -16.89
C ILE A 67 13.87 -9.92 -15.56
N PRO A 68 13.82 -10.59 -14.41
CA PRO A 68 14.15 -9.96 -13.13
C PRO A 68 15.63 -9.54 -13.10
N PHE A 69 15.95 -8.46 -12.36
CA PHE A 69 17.32 -7.92 -12.30
C PHE A 69 18.34 -8.92 -11.75
N ASP A 70 17.93 -9.74 -10.78
CA ASP A 70 18.79 -10.69 -10.07
C ASP A 70 18.92 -12.06 -10.80
N ALA A 71 18.44 -12.15 -12.04
CA ALA A 71 18.58 -13.37 -12.84
C ALA A 71 20.02 -13.53 -13.36
N LEU A 72 20.70 -14.60 -12.95
CA LEU A 72 22.02 -15.01 -13.48
C LEU A 72 21.92 -15.73 -14.84
N LEU A 73 20.74 -16.25 -15.16
CA LEU A 73 20.45 -17.01 -16.38
C LEU A 73 19.12 -16.54 -16.97
N CYS A 74 19.09 -16.28 -18.28
CA CYS A 74 17.84 -16.00 -18.98
C CYS A 74 17.02 -17.29 -19.17
N PRO A 75 15.78 -17.39 -18.64
CA PRO A 75 14.95 -18.59 -18.76
C PRO A 75 14.44 -18.85 -20.19
N TYR A 76 14.60 -17.89 -21.10
CA TYR A 76 14.08 -17.98 -22.47
C TYR A 76 15.13 -18.39 -23.50
N CYS A 77 16.37 -17.90 -23.36
CA CYS A 77 17.45 -18.16 -24.32
C CYS A 77 18.65 -18.90 -23.71
N GLY A 78 18.67 -19.12 -22.40
CA GLY A 78 19.80 -19.78 -21.72
C GLY A 78 21.07 -18.92 -21.63
N PHE A 79 21.01 -17.63 -21.98
CA PHE A 79 22.14 -16.73 -21.85
C PHE A 79 22.52 -16.51 -20.38
N ARG A 80 23.79 -16.71 -20.04
CA ARG A 80 24.35 -16.49 -18.69
C ARG A 80 24.92 -15.09 -18.59
N PHE A 81 24.51 -14.34 -17.58
CA PHE A 81 25.06 -13.02 -17.32
C PHE A 81 26.36 -13.15 -16.52
N PRO A 82 27.44 -12.45 -16.89
CA PRO A 82 28.60 -12.34 -16.04
C PRO A 82 28.21 -11.65 -14.74
N LEU A 83 28.65 -12.17 -13.60
CA LEU A 83 28.46 -11.52 -12.30
C LEU A 83 29.14 -10.14 -12.33
N PRO A 84 28.52 -9.10 -11.73
CA PRO A 84 29.14 -7.79 -11.59
C PRO A 84 30.37 -7.82 -10.69
#